data_AF-A0A0W0ZMB2-F1
#
_entry.id   AF-A0A0W0ZMB2-F1
#
_cell.length_a   1.000
_cell.length_b   1.000
_cell.length_c   1.000
_cell.angle_alpha   90.00
_cell.angle_beta   90.00
_cell.angle_gamma   90.00
#
_symmetry.space_group_name_H-M   'P 1'
#
loop_
_entity.id
_entity.type
_entity.pdbx_description
1 polymer ?
#
loop_
_entity_poly.entity_id
_entity_poly.type
_entity_poly.pdbx_seq_one_letter_code
_entity_poly.pdbx_strand_id
1 'polypeptide(L)'
;MPIVVPLTSGIDLAQASIKTALGEPIELKATKNNFACDRNLFATENRPVIDWQRIEEIHNQPGVRDFKLLRQVHELVKVPPQWYDNL
;
A
#
# COMPACT_ATOMS: atom_id res chain seq x y z
N MET A 1 2.85 6.18 -0.93
CA MET A 1 3.53 6.27 0.38
C MET A 1 3.01 5.13 1.26
N PRO A 2 3.87 4.38 1.96
CA PRO A 2 3.44 3.26 2.79
C PRO A 2 2.55 3.78 3.93
N ILE A 3 1.27 3.42 3.89
CA ILE A 3 0.25 3.88 4.85
C ILE A 3 0.35 3.17 6.20
N VAL A 4 1.10 2.07 6.28
CA VAL A 4 1.17 1.21 7.46
C VAL A 4 1.66 1.97 8.69
N VAL A 5 2.81 2.67 8.60
CA VAL A 5 3.38 3.39 9.76
C VAL A 5 2.46 4.50 10.26
N PRO A 6 1.90 5.39 9.41
CA PRO A 6 0.90 6.36 9.87
C PRO A 6 -0.34 5.72 10.52
N LEU A 7 -0.82 4.58 9.99
CA LEU A 7 -1.99 3.90 10.54
C LEU A 7 -1.71 3.25 11.91
N THR A 8 -0.55 2.63 12.09
CA THR A 8 -0.18 1.92 13.33
C THR A 8 0.25 2.86 14.45
N SER A 9 1.11 3.83 14.12
CA SER A 9 1.77 4.70 15.09
C SER A 9 1.12 6.09 15.21
N GLY A 10 0.32 6.51 14.21
CA GLY A 10 -0.21 7.86 14.13
C GLY A 10 0.83 8.93 13.74
N ILE A 11 2.03 8.53 13.33
CA ILE A 11 3.08 9.45 12.85
C ILE A 11 2.77 9.88 11.41
N ASP A 12 2.74 11.19 11.15
CA ASP A 12 2.65 11.72 9.79
C ASP A 12 4.04 11.76 9.13
N LEU A 13 4.37 10.68 8.42
CA LEU A 13 5.63 10.57 7.69
C LEU A 13 5.74 11.56 6.53
N ALA A 14 4.63 11.98 5.93
CA ALA A 14 4.67 12.92 4.81
C ALA A 14 5.10 14.29 5.31
N GLN A 15 4.44 14.79 6.35
CA GLN A 15 4.79 16.06 6.97
C GLN A 15 6.22 16.04 7.53
N ALA A 16 6.61 14.96 8.22
CA ALA A 16 7.98 14.82 8.73
C ALA A 16 9.02 14.83 7.60
N SER A 17 8.75 14.14 6.48
CA SER A 17 9.66 14.12 5.33
C SER A 17 9.81 15.51 4.71
N ILE A 18 8.72 16.26 4.58
CA ILE A 18 8.73 17.63 4.04
C ILE A 18 9.54 18.55 4.96
N LYS A 19 9.27 18.54 6.27
CA LYS A 19 10.00 19.36 7.24
C LYS A 19 11.50 19.05 7.24
N THR A 20 11.85 17.77 7.19
CA THR A 20 13.24 17.33 7.08
C THR A 20 13.90 17.90 5.84
N ALA A 21 13.24 17.82 4.69
CA ALA A 21 13.76 18.35 3.42
C ALA A 21 13.95 19.88 3.44
N LEU A 22 13.14 20.60 4.23
CA LEU A 22 13.23 22.04 4.44
C LEU A 22 14.25 22.44 5.53
N GLY A 23 14.88 21.48 6.21
CA GLY A 23 15.78 21.74 7.33
C GLY A 23 15.05 22.19 8.61
N GLU A 24 13.73 21.99 8.68
CA GLU A 24 12.93 22.30 9.85
C GLU A 24 13.06 21.20 10.92
N PRO A 25 12.93 21.54 12.21
CA PRO A 25 12.92 20.55 13.27
C PRO A 25 11.73 19.58 13.11
N ILE A 26 12.00 18.30 13.37
CA ILE A 26 11.00 17.23 13.37
C ILE A 26 10.93 16.55 14.74
N GLU A 27 9.74 16.08 15.09
CA GLU A 27 9.55 15.17 16.21
C GLU A 27 8.69 13.99 15.73
N LEU A 28 9.22 12.78 15.84
CA LEU A 28 8.51 11.55 15.50
C LEU A 28 7.98 10.91 16.78
N LYS A 29 6.76 11.28 17.17
CA LYS A 29 6.11 10.75 18.37
C LYS A 29 4.91 9.89 17.98
N ALA A 30 4.93 8.63 18.40
CA ALA A 30 3.78 7.75 18.25
C ALA A 30 2.62 8.24 19.11
N THR A 31 1.44 8.35 18.49
CA THR A 31 0.18 8.74 19.15
C THR A 31 -0.81 7.59 19.21
N LYS A 32 -0.51 6.47 18.54
CA LYS A 32 -1.34 5.26 18.47
C LYS A 32 -0.48 4.01 18.68
N ASN A 33 -1.15 2.92 19.05
CA ASN A 33 -0.56 1.59 19.16
C ASN A 33 -1.50 0.55 18.53
N ASN A 34 -1.68 0.66 17.21
CA ASN A 34 -2.54 -0.22 16.43
C ASN A 34 -1.70 -1.14 15.53
N PHE A 35 -2.35 -2.17 14.98
CA PHE A 35 -1.78 -3.04 13.97
C PHE A 35 -2.37 -2.73 12.59
N ALA A 36 -1.54 -2.80 11.56
CA ALA A 36 -1.95 -2.69 10.17
C ALA A 36 -1.01 -3.55 9.32
N CYS A 37 -1.51 -4.04 8.20
CA CYS A 37 -0.73 -4.74 7.19
C CYS A 37 -1.01 -4.14 5.81
N ASP A 38 -0.08 -4.37 4.90
CA ASP A 38 -0.26 -4.14 3.47
C ASP A 38 -0.21 -5.50 2.77
N ARG A 39 -1.08 -5.70 1.78
CA ARG A 39 -1.15 -6.95 1.03
C ARG A 39 -1.23 -6.61 -0.45
N ASN A 40 -0.22 -7.07 -1.18
CA ASN A 40 -0.20 -7.01 -2.63
C ASN A 40 -0.79 -8.29 -3.22
N LEU A 41 -1.51 -8.15 -4.34
CA LEU A 41 -1.97 -9.27 -5.14
C LEU A 41 -1.10 -9.35 -6.39
N PHE A 42 -0.54 -10.54 -6.63
CA PHE A 42 0.36 -10.79 -7.76
C PHE A 42 -0.33 -11.62 -8.83
N ALA A 43 0.09 -11.42 -10.08
CA ALA A 43 -0.35 -12.23 -11.19
C ALA A 43 0.24 -13.65 -11.07
N THR A 44 -0.59 -14.66 -11.29
CA THR A 44 -0.15 -16.06 -11.37
C THR A 44 0.34 -16.45 -12.76
N GLU A 45 0.04 -15.63 -13.77
CA GLU A 45 0.45 -15.83 -15.15
C GLU A 45 0.85 -14.50 -15.83
N ASN A 46 1.75 -14.59 -16.82
CA ASN A 46 2.14 -13.45 -17.66
C ASN A 46 1.07 -13.20 -18.72
N ARG A 47 0.14 -12.28 -18.47
CA ARG A 47 -0.93 -11.94 -19.43
C ARG A 47 -1.37 -10.48 -19.32
N PRO A 48 -2.01 -9.92 -20.36
CA PRO A 48 -2.73 -8.66 -20.23
C PRO A 48 -3.87 -8.78 -19.22
N VAL A 49 -4.11 -7.72 -18.44
CA VAL A 49 -5.33 -7.61 -17.61
C VAL A 49 -6.54 -7.55 -18.53
N ILE A 50 -7.49 -8.45 -18.36
CA ILE A 50 -8.71 -8.49 -19.18
C ILE A 50 -9.79 -7.61 -18.55
N ASP A 51 -9.98 -7.75 -17.24
CA ASP A 51 -10.98 -7.03 -16.45
C ASP A 51 -10.61 -7.12 -14.96
N TRP A 52 -11.12 -6.19 -14.17
CA TRP A 52 -11.01 -6.21 -12.71
C TRP A 52 -12.37 -6.46 -12.07
N GLN A 53 -12.49 -7.57 -11.36
CA GLN A 53 -13.75 -7.97 -10.75
C GLN A 53 -13.78 -7.61 -9.26
N ARG A 54 -14.98 -7.28 -8.75
CA ARG A 54 -15.27 -7.14 -7.32
C ARG A 54 -14.47 -6.03 -6.61
N ILE A 55 -13.96 -5.03 -7.34
CA ILE A 55 -13.23 -3.89 -6.78
C ILE A 55 -14.05 -3.17 -5.70
N GLU A 56 -15.31 -2.90 -6.01
CA GLU A 56 -16.24 -2.18 -5.13
C GLU A 56 -16.52 -2.96 -3.84
N GLU A 57 -16.57 -4.29 -3.92
CA GLU A 57 -16.74 -5.14 -2.74
C GLU A 57 -15.53 -5.06 -1.82
N ILE A 58 -14.31 -5.05 -2.37
CA ILE A 58 -13.06 -4.99 -1.57
C ILE A 58 -13.02 -3.70 -0.75
N HIS A 59 -13.39 -2.56 -1.32
CA HIS A 59 -13.44 -1.29 -0.59
C HIS A 59 -14.38 -1.32 0.61
N ASN A 60 -15.43 -2.14 0.56
CA ASN A 60 -16.44 -2.25 1.62
C ASN A 60 -16.13 -3.38 2.63
N GLN A 61 -15.04 -4.13 2.45
CA GLN A 61 -14.70 -5.22 3.38
C GLN A 61 -14.25 -4.69 4.74
N PRO A 62 -14.70 -5.30 5.85
CA PRO A 62 -14.22 -4.95 7.19
C PRO A 62 -12.70 -5.06 7.30
N GLY A 63 -12.06 -4.02 7.82
CA GLY A 63 -10.61 -3.95 8.01
C GLY A 63 -9.84 -3.38 6.83
N VAL A 64 -10.44 -3.26 5.64
CA VAL A 64 -9.83 -2.54 4.52
C VAL A 64 -9.86 -1.05 4.81
N ARG A 65 -8.67 -0.43 4.91
CA ARG A 65 -8.51 1.01 5.12
C ARG A 65 -8.24 1.77 3.83
N ASP A 66 -7.54 1.14 2.90
CA ASP A 66 -7.19 1.67 1.59
C ASP A 66 -7.10 0.49 0.61
N PHE A 67 -7.49 0.72 -0.64
CA PHE A 67 -7.36 -0.25 -1.73
C PHE A 67 -7.04 0.50 -3.00
N LYS A 68 -6.06 0.00 -3.76
CA LYS A 68 -5.54 0.64 -4.96
C LYS A 68 -5.33 -0.38 -6.06
N LEU A 69 -5.80 -0.04 -7.25
CA LEU A 69 -5.44 -0.73 -8.47
C LEU A 69 -4.18 -0.09 -9.04
N LEU A 70 -3.12 -0.88 -9.17
CA LEU A 70 -1.85 -0.42 -9.71
C LEU A 70 -1.70 -0.66 -11.21
N ARG A 71 -2.56 -1.49 -11.81
CA ARG A 71 -2.51 -1.87 -13.23
C ARG A 71 -3.83 -1.61 -13.92
N GLN A 72 -3.75 -1.22 -15.19
CA GLN A 72 -4.93 -0.92 -16.01
C GLN A 72 -5.34 -2.12 -16.86
N VAL A 73 -6.60 -2.14 -17.29
CA VAL A 73 -7.07 -3.11 -18.29
C VAL A 73 -6.20 -2.97 -19.55
N HIS A 74 -5.88 -4.11 -20.17
CA HIS A 74 -4.94 -4.30 -21.29
C HIS A 74 -3.44 -4.12 -20.96
N GLU A 75 -3.07 -3.75 -19.74
CA GLU A 75 -1.66 -3.72 -19.34
C GLU A 75 -1.12 -5.15 -19.15
N LEU A 76 0.07 -5.44 -19.67
CA LEU A 76 0.74 -6.72 -19.47
C LEU A 76 1.30 -6.82 -18.05
N VAL A 77 0.75 -7.74 -17.25
CA VAL A 77 1.32 -8.09 -15.95
C VAL A 77 2.27 -9.27 -16.06
N LYS A 78 3.28 -9.29 -15.19
CA LYS A 78 4.24 -10.38 -15.09
C LYS A 78 4.12 -11.08 -13.74
N VAL A 79 4.30 -12.38 -13.74
CA VAL A 79 4.51 -13.18 -12.54
C VAL A 79 5.80 -12.69 -11.88
N PRO A 80 5.77 -12.35 -10.59
CA PRO A 80 6.98 -11.98 -9.89
C PRO A 80 7.97 -13.16 -9.87
N PRO A 81 9.29 -12.91 -9.79
CA PRO A 81 10.28 -13.97 -9.65
C PRO A 81 10.00 -14.87 -8.43
N GLN A 82 10.36 -16.15 -8.48
CA GLN A 82 10.11 -17.12 -7.38
C GLN A 82 10.64 -16.70 -6.00
N TRP A 83 11.64 -15.84 -5.93
CA TRP A 83 12.19 -15.35 -4.66
C TRP A 83 11.37 -14.21 -4.03
N TYR A 84 10.34 -13.73 -4.73
CA TYR A 84 9.48 -12.63 -4.28
C TYR A 84 8.37 -13.08 -3.31
N ASP A 85 8.06 -14.37 -3.26
CA ASP A 85 7.02 -14.95 -2.37
C ASP A 85 7.42 -14.99 -0.89
N ASN A 86 8.64 -14.55 -0.55
CA ASN A 86 9.18 -14.55 0.82
C ASN A 86 9.09 -13.19 1.54
N LEU A 87 8.24 -12.27 1.07
CA LEU A 87 8.01 -10.95 1.68
C LEU A 87 6.61 -10.84 2.29
#